data_AF-A0A3M1HRF3-F1
#
_entry.id   AF-A0A3M1HRF3-F1
#
_cell.length_a   1.000
_cell.length_b   1.000
_cell.length_c   1.000
_cell.angle_alpha   90.00
_cell.angle_beta   90.00
_cell.angle_gamma   90.00
#
_symmetry.space_group_name_H-M   'P 1'
#
loop_
_entity.id
_entity.type
_entity.pdbx_description
1 polymer ?
#
loop_
_entity_poly.entity_id
_entity_poly.type
_entity_poly.pdbx_seq_one_letter_code
_entity_poly.pdbx_strand_id
1 'polypeptide(L)'
;MPSMLAEGGQAPKPPRPRNWPGVDRGLEEAAAWLHEGRLEEAERALGAVMEFSPDEPRAWALLAQLAERKGDEALAARAKEKAERLASRALSGMPVGVRLAKLYWRRGEKQTARAMLALLLIQRPDDPNVRKLLGEWGSACASG
;
A
#
# COMPACT_ATOMS: atom_id res chain seq x y z
N MET A 1 -34.45 8.99 -24.91
CA MET A 1 -33.14 9.66 -24.73
C MET A 1 -33.44 11.14 -24.49
N PRO A 2 -32.84 11.85 -23.50
CA PRO A 2 -31.46 11.71 -23.03
C PRO A 2 -31.24 11.59 -21.51
N SER A 3 -30.03 11.09 -21.22
CA SER A 3 -29.22 11.02 -20.00
C SER A 3 -29.41 12.10 -18.92
N MET A 4 -29.36 11.66 -17.65
CA MET A 4 -28.65 12.40 -16.60
C MET A 4 -27.61 11.48 -15.95
N LEU A 5 -26.35 11.79 -16.25
CA LEU A 5 -25.15 11.40 -15.52
C LEU A 5 -25.05 12.22 -14.22
N ALA A 6 -24.22 11.74 -13.30
CA ALA A 6 -23.82 12.34 -12.01
C ALA A 6 -24.88 12.17 -10.91
N GLU A 7 -24.57 11.59 -9.75
CA GLU A 7 -23.49 12.02 -8.87
C GLU A 7 -22.81 10.81 -8.23
N GLY A 8 -21.49 10.72 -8.39
CA GLY A 8 -20.64 9.90 -7.54
C GLY A 8 -20.62 10.49 -6.14
N GLY A 9 -21.71 10.27 -5.39
CA GLY A 9 -21.79 10.60 -3.98
C GLY A 9 -20.83 9.71 -3.19
N GLN A 10 -19.60 10.18 -3.04
CA GLN A 10 -18.68 9.62 -2.06
C GLN A 10 -19.34 9.79 -0.69
N ALA A 11 -19.84 8.70 -0.13
CA ALA A 11 -20.52 8.69 1.16
C ALA A 11 -19.67 9.45 2.21
N PRO A 12 -20.30 10.21 3.13
CA PRO A 12 -19.57 10.92 4.17
C PRO A 12 -18.76 9.90 4.98
N LYS A 13 -17.43 10.01 4.90
CA LYS A 13 -16.49 9.16 5.65
C LYS A 13 -16.87 9.22 7.13
N PRO A 14 -17.29 8.11 7.76
CA PRO A 14 -17.77 8.13 9.14
C PRO A 14 -16.67 8.64 10.08
N PRO A 15 -17.06 9.31 11.18
CA PRO A 15 -16.11 9.86 12.13
C PRO A 15 -15.27 8.73 12.74
N ARG A 16 -13.96 8.98 12.78
CA ARG A 16 -12.92 8.03 13.24
C ARG A 16 -13.34 7.38 14.56
N PRO A 17 -13.39 6.03 14.68
CA PRO A 17 -13.41 5.41 16.00
C PRO A 17 -12.13 5.79 16.73
N ARG A 18 -12.21 6.15 18.02
CA ARG A 18 -11.06 6.59 18.86
C ARG A 18 -9.88 5.62 18.86
N ASN A 19 -10.09 4.37 18.43
CA ASN A 19 -9.10 3.29 18.40
C ASN A 19 -8.70 2.89 16.96
N TRP A 20 -8.86 3.75 15.95
CA TRP A 20 -8.38 3.46 14.59
C TRP A 20 -6.84 3.31 14.60
N PRO A 21 -6.31 2.11 14.29
CA PRO A 21 -4.89 1.83 14.46
C PRO A 21 -3.98 2.50 13.41
N GLY A 22 -4.57 3.12 12.38
CA GLY A 22 -3.85 3.71 11.25
C GLY A 22 -3.86 2.81 10.02
N VAL A 23 -3.51 3.38 8.87
CA VAL A 23 -3.46 2.67 7.58
C VAL A 23 -2.46 1.51 7.63
N ASP A 24 -1.24 1.77 8.12
CA ASP A 24 -0.18 0.75 8.20
C ASP A 24 -0.59 -0.43 9.07
N ARG A 25 -1.07 -0.18 10.30
CA ARG A 25 -1.48 -1.25 11.19
C ARG A 25 -2.73 -1.99 10.69
N GLY A 26 -3.67 -1.30 10.06
CA GLY A 26 -4.82 -1.96 9.42
C GLY A 26 -4.42 -2.87 8.26
N LEU A 27 -3.38 -2.50 7.49
CA LEU A 27 -2.80 -3.36 6.45
C LEU A 27 -2.07 -4.57 7.03
N GLU A 28 -1.33 -4.40 8.13
CA GLU A 28 -0.66 -5.48 8.84
C GLU A 28 -1.67 -6.49 9.41
N GLU A 29 -2.72 -5.99 10.06
CA GLU A 29 -3.81 -6.82 10.58
C GLU A 29 -4.52 -7.57 9.44
N ALA A 30 -4.86 -6.89 8.33
CA ALA A 30 -5.43 -7.54 7.16
C ALA A 30 -4.54 -8.64 6.58
N ALA A 31 -3.24 -8.40 6.48
CA ALA A 31 -2.29 -9.39 6.01
C ALA A 31 -2.21 -10.59 6.97
N ALA A 32 -2.17 -10.36 8.27
CA ALA A 32 -2.18 -11.41 9.28
C ALA A 32 -3.45 -12.28 9.17
N TRP A 33 -4.63 -11.65 9.07
CA TRP A 33 -5.90 -12.35 8.90
C TRP A 33 -5.94 -13.19 7.61
N LEU A 34 -5.38 -12.69 6.50
CA LEU A 34 -5.24 -13.47 5.27
C LEU A 34 -4.32 -14.68 5.42
N HIS A 35 -3.23 -14.54 6.17
CA HIS A 35 -2.33 -15.66 6.49
C HIS A 35 -3.00 -16.71 7.38
N GLU A 36 -3.85 -16.28 8.31
CA GLU A 36 -4.64 -17.15 9.20
C GLU A 36 -5.87 -17.77 8.52
N GLY A 37 -6.20 -17.36 7.29
CA GLY A 37 -7.40 -17.82 6.57
C GLY A 37 -8.70 -17.19 7.06
N ARG A 38 -8.62 -16.16 7.91
CA ARG A 38 -9.74 -15.40 8.46
C ARG A 38 -10.19 -14.32 7.48
N LEU A 39 -10.85 -14.75 6.40
CA LEU A 39 -11.18 -13.91 5.24
C LEU A 39 -12.15 -12.77 5.59
N GLU A 40 -13.07 -12.99 6.52
CA GLU A 40 -14.10 -12.00 6.92
C GLU A 40 -13.52 -10.88 7.78
N GLU A 41 -12.52 -11.20 8.61
CA GLU A 41 -11.76 -10.22 9.40
C GLU A 41 -10.79 -9.45 8.51
N ALA A 42 -10.13 -10.13 7.57
CA ALA A 42 -9.30 -9.48 6.55
C ALA A 42 -10.11 -8.46 5.74
N GLU A 43 -11.31 -8.83 5.31
CA GLU A 43 -12.22 -7.94 4.58
C GLU A 43 -12.64 -6.72 5.39
N ARG A 44 -12.97 -6.91 6.68
CA ARG A 44 -13.30 -5.80 7.58
C ARG A 44 -12.12 -4.85 7.80
N ALA A 45 -10.93 -5.40 8.03
CA ALA A 45 -9.71 -4.62 8.19
C ALA A 45 -9.37 -3.83 6.91
N LEU A 46 -9.44 -4.49 5.74
CA LEU A 46 -9.21 -3.84 4.44
C LEU A 46 -10.25 -2.78 4.12
N GLY A 47 -11.54 -3.07 4.35
CA GLY A 47 -12.62 -2.12 4.12
C GLY A 47 -12.40 -0.82 4.89
N ALA A 48 -12.01 -0.95 6.16
CA ALA A 48 -11.70 0.21 6.96
C ALA A 48 -10.45 0.95 6.44
N VAL A 49 -9.38 0.24 6.06
CA VAL A 49 -8.19 0.88 5.46
C VAL A 49 -8.55 1.66 4.19
N MET A 50 -9.36 1.07 3.31
CA MET A 50 -9.75 1.66 2.04
C MET A 50 -10.73 2.83 2.21
N GLU A 51 -11.50 2.86 3.29
CA GLU A 51 -12.36 4.00 3.63
C GLU A 51 -11.55 5.25 3.97
N PHE A 52 -10.43 5.08 4.68
CA PHE A 52 -9.52 6.18 5.01
C PHE A 52 -8.54 6.50 3.89
N SER A 53 -7.96 5.48 3.27
CA SER A 53 -6.94 5.57 2.21
C SER A 53 -7.34 4.74 0.98
N PRO A 54 -8.28 5.23 0.16
CA PRO A 54 -8.76 4.52 -1.03
C PRO A 54 -7.70 4.40 -2.13
N ASP A 55 -6.65 5.22 -2.09
CA ASP A 55 -5.55 5.23 -3.06
C ASP A 55 -4.32 4.44 -2.57
N GLU A 56 -4.45 3.65 -1.51
CA GLU A 56 -3.34 2.85 -0.96
C GLU A 56 -3.13 1.58 -1.81
N PRO A 57 -2.03 1.46 -2.59
CA PRO A 57 -1.81 0.31 -3.46
C PRO A 57 -1.69 -1.01 -2.69
N ARG A 58 -1.19 -0.99 -1.44
CA ARG A 58 -1.11 -2.21 -0.61
C ARG A 58 -2.49 -2.75 -0.24
N ALA A 59 -3.47 -1.88 0.02
CA ALA A 59 -4.84 -2.29 0.34
C ALA A 59 -5.47 -3.03 -0.84
N TRP A 60 -5.31 -2.50 -2.06
CA TRP A 60 -5.79 -3.16 -3.29
C TRP A 60 -5.09 -4.50 -3.56
N ALA A 61 -3.80 -4.61 -3.26
CA ALA A 61 -3.07 -5.86 -3.41
C ALA A 61 -3.52 -6.95 -2.41
N LEU A 62 -3.82 -6.58 -1.17
CA LEU A 62 -4.38 -7.49 -0.17
C LEU A 62 -5.83 -7.87 -0.50
N LEU A 63 -6.62 -6.95 -1.06
CA LEU A 63 -7.96 -7.25 -1.55
C LEU A 63 -7.95 -8.21 -2.74
N ALA A 64 -6.95 -8.13 -3.61
CA ALA A 64 -6.75 -9.12 -4.66
C ALA A 64 -6.50 -10.52 -4.08
N GLN A 65 -5.61 -10.64 -3.08
CA GLN A 65 -5.34 -11.91 -2.40
C GLN A 65 -6.57 -12.45 -1.67
N LEU A 66 -7.35 -11.58 -1.00
CA LEU A 66 -8.61 -11.95 -0.37
C LEU A 66 -9.58 -12.55 -1.40
N ALA A 67 -9.69 -11.92 -2.57
CA ALA A 67 -10.56 -12.36 -3.65
C ALA A 67 -10.12 -13.70 -4.24
N GLU A 68 -8.81 -13.89 -4.46
CA GLU A 68 -8.24 -15.18 -4.88
C GLU A 68 -8.58 -16.30 -3.88
N ARG A 69 -8.46 -16.02 -2.57
CA ARG A 69 -8.83 -16.97 -1.50
C ARG A 69 -10.32 -17.28 -1.44
N LYS A 70 -11.18 -16.32 -1.80
CA LYS A 70 -12.63 -16.49 -1.91
C LYS A 70 -13.06 -17.15 -3.24
N GLY A 71 -12.15 -17.32 -4.20
CA GLY A 71 -12.45 -17.85 -5.53
C GLY A 71 -13.07 -16.84 -6.49
N ASP A 72 -13.05 -15.54 -6.16
CA ASP A 72 -13.54 -14.48 -7.04
C ASP A 72 -12.39 -13.93 -7.91
N GLU A 73 -12.06 -14.67 -8.98
CA GLU A 73 -10.99 -14.29 -9.90
C GLU A 73 -11.25 -12.96 -10.62
N ALA A 74 -12.52 -12.62 -10.88
CA ALA A 74 -12.87 -11.38 -11.55
C ALA A 74 -12.53 -10.17 -10.68
N LEU A 75 -12.85 -10.25 -9.39
CA LEU A 75 -12.52 -9.22 -8.43
C LEU A 75 -11.00 -9.19 -8.13
N ALA A 76 -10.35 -10.34 -8.06
CA ALA A 76 -8.90 -10.45 -7.90
C ALA A 76 -8.14 -9.72 -9.02
N ALA A 77 -8.48 -10.00 -10.28
CA ALA A 77 -7.83 -9.40 -11.44
C ALA A 77 -7.98 -7.88 -11.45
N ARG A 78 -9.20 -7.37 -11.18
CA ARG A 78 -9.49 -5.92 -11.11
C ARG A 78 -8.73 -5.24 -9.97
N ALA A 79 -8.69 -5.87 -8.81
CA ALA A 79 -7.99 -5.33 -7.65
C ALA A 79 -6.49 -5.28 -7.88
N LYS A 80 -5.92 -6.31 -8.50
CA LYS A 80 -4.50 -6.37 -8.87
C LYS A 80 -4.12 -5.31 -9.89
N GLU A 81 -4.90 -5.15 -10.96
CA GLU A 81 -4.69 -4.10 -11.96
C GLU A 81 -4.72 -2.70 -11.31
N LYS A 82 -5.68 -2.46 -10.42
CA LYS A 82 -5.79 -1.18 -9.70
C LYS A 82 -4.61 -0.95 -8.76
N ALA A 83 -4.17 -1.99 -8.03
CA ALA A 83 -2.98 -1.94 -7.19
C ALA A 83 -1.73 -1.56 -7.99
N GLU A 84 -1.53 -2.19 -9.15
CA GLU A 84 -0.40 -1.93 -10.04
C GLU A 84 -0.43 -0.52 -10.61
N ARG A 85 -1.60 -0.02 -11.02
CA ARG A 85 -1.77 1.34 -11.51
C ARG A 85 -1.47 2.38 -10.44
N LEU A 86 -1.99 2.19 -9.22
CA LEU A 86 -1.74 3.09 -8.08
C LEU A 86 -0.27 3.05 -7.66
N ALA A 87 0.34 1.87 -7.60
CA ALA A 87 1.76 1.71 -7.30
C ALA A 87 2.64 2.37 -8.38
N SER A 88 2.29 2.20 -9.65
CA SER A 88 3.01 2.82 -10.77
C SER A 88 2.88 4.34 -10.74
N ARG A 89 1.70 4.87 -10.40
CA ARG A 89 1.50 6.31 -10.23
C ARG A 89 2.33 6.87 -9.06
N ALA A 90 2.35 6.16 -7.93
CA ALA A 90 3.18 6.52 -6.80
C ALA A 90 4.68 6.51 -7.17
N LEU A 91 5.12 5.54 -7.97
CA LEU A 91 6.49 5.42 -8.47
C LEU A 91 6.82 6.42 -9.58
N SER A 92 5.84 6.90 -10.34
CA SER A 92 6.04 7.83 -11.45
C SER A 92 6.55 9.21 -11.00
N GLY A 93 6.27 9.61 -9.75
CA GLY A 93 6.82 10.81 -9.13
C GLY A 93 8.16 10.59 -8.42
N MET A 94 8.63 9.34 -8.30
CA MET A 94 9.89 9.02 -7.61
C MET A 94 11.06 9.07 -8.60
N PRO A 95 12.23 9.57 -8.15
CA PRO A 95 13.47 9.47 -8.92
C PRO A 95 13.74 8.01 -9.30
N VAL A 96 14.35 7.80 -10.47
CA VAL A 96 14.72 6.46 -10.97
C VAL A 96 15.53 5.67 -9.94
N GLY A 97 16.47 6.32 -9.24
CA GLY A 97 17.25 5.66 -8.19
C GLY A 97 16.39 5.17 -7.01
N VAL A 98 15.37 5.93 -6.61
CA VAL A 98 14.44 5.53 -5.54
C VAL A 98 13.58 4.35 -5.99
N ARG A 99 13.14 4.35 -7.25
CA ARG A 99 12.42 3.21 -7.84
C ARG A 99 13.27 1.94 -7.85
N LEU A 100 14.54 2.05 -8.24
CA LEU A 100 15.49 0.93 -8.22
C LEU A 100 15.73 0.41 -6.80
N ALA A 101 15.97 1.29 -5.83
CA ALA A 101 16.12 0.90 -4.43
C ALA A 101 14.89 0.13 -3.91
N LYS A 102 13.67 0.59 -4.22
CA LYS A 102 12.42 -0.12 -3.88
C LYS A 102 12.28 -1.47 -4.58
N LEU A 103 12.79 -1.61 -5.80
CA LEU A 103 12.78 -2.86 -6.54
C LEU A 103 13.71 -3.88 -5.86
N TYR A 104 14.93 -3.47 -5.51
CA TYR A 104 15.87 -4.31 -4.75
C TYR A 104 15.28 -4.73 -3.40
N TRP A 105 14.60 -3.81 -2.69
CA TRP A 105 13.94 -4.13 -1.43
C TRP A 105 12.89 -5.22 -1.58
N ARG A 106 12.06 -5.13 -2.64
CA ARG A 106 11.03 -6.15 -2.95
C ARG A 106 11.60 -7.48 -3.39
N ARG A 107 12.78 -7.50 -4.00
CA ARG A 107 13.49 -8.73 -4.39
C ARG A 107 14.16 -9.44 -3.21
N GLY A 108 14.10 -8.88 -1.99
CA GLY A 108 14.77 -9.41 -0.81
C GLY A 108 16.22 -8.94 -0.65
N GLU A 109 16.75 -8.19 -1.62
CA GLU A 109 18.09 -7.58 -1.59
C GLU A 109 18.09 -6.31 -0.72
N LYS A 110 17.68 -6.45 0.55
CA LYS A 110 17.49 -5.33 1.48
C LYS A 110 18.78 -4.53 1.71
N GLN A 111 19.95 -5.18 1.68
CA GLN A 111 21.24 -4.51 1.87
C GLN A 111 21.63 -3.66 0.64
N THR A 112 21.48 -4.21 -0.57
CA THR A 112 21.69 -3.47 -1.82
C THR A 112 20.75 -2.27 -1.93
N ALA A 113 19.47 -2.47 -1.56
CA ALA A 113 18.48 -1.41 -1.52
C ALA A 113 18.87 -0.26 -0.59
N ARG A 114 19.37 -0.58 0.62
CA ARG A 114 19.83 0.41 1.61
C ARG A 114 21.09 1.14 1.15
N ALA A 115 22.08 0.43 0.63
CA ALA A 115 23.31 1.05 0.11
C ALA A 115 23.01 2.02 -1.04
N MET A 116 22.11 1.64 -1.94
CA MET A 116 21.65 2.49 -3.03
C MET A 116 20.90 3.73 -2.52
N LEU A 117 20.08 3.57 -1.48
CA LEU A 117 19.36 4.68 -0.83
C LEU A 117 20.33 5.65 -0.12
N ALA A 118 21.39 5.14 0.51
CA ALA A 118 22.44 5.95 1.12
C ALA A 118 23.24 6.75 0.08
N LEU A 119 23.58 6.14 -1.06
CA LEU A 119 24.21 6.84 -2.19
C LEU A 119 23.29 7.93 -2.77
N LEU A 120 21.99 7.64 -2.88
CA LEU A 120 20.99 8.62 -3.32
C LEU A 120 20.88 9.81 -2.36
N LEU A 121 21.02 9.59 -1.05
CA LEU A 121 21.02 10.67 -0.07
C LEU A 121 22.26 11.55 -0.20
N ILE A 122 23.43 10.97 -0.47
CA ILE A 122 24.66 11.74 -0.71
C ILE A 122 24.51 12.63 -1.95
N GLN A 123 23.91 12.11 -3.02
CA GLN A 123 23.71 12.87 -4.26
C GLN A 123 22.53 13.85 -4.18
N ARG A 124 21.49 13.52 -3.42
CA ARG A 124 20.25 14.31 -3.29
C ARG A 124 19.77 14.31 -1.83
N PRO A 125 20.44 15.10 -0.97
CA PRO A 125 20.11 15.14 0.45
C PRO A 125 18.72 15.72 0.76
N ASP A 126 18.15 16.49 -0.16
CA ASP A 126 16.82 17.10 -0.02
C ASP A 126 15.69 16.32 -0.69
N ASP A 127 15.93 15.10 -1.18
CA ASP A 127 14.85 14.31 -1.75
C ASP A 127 13.91 13.79 -0.64
N PRO A 128 12.64 14.26 -0.59
CA PRO A 128 11.70 13.86 0.46
C PRO A 128 11.37 12.37 0.38
N ASN A 129 11.48 11.74 -0.79
CA ASN A 129 11.23 10.31 -0.95
C ASN A 129 12.35 9.46 -0.33
N VAL A 130 13.60 9.90 -0.47
CA VAL A 130 14.79 9.22 0.09
C VAL A 130 14.75 9.30 1.62
N ARG A 131 14.46 10.48 2.19
CA ARG A 131 14.29 10.67 3.64
C ARG A 131 13.17 9.80 4.21
N LYS A 132 12.01 9.78 3.55
CA LYS A 132 10.87 8.95 3.99
C LYS A 132 11.24 7.46 3.99
N LEU A 133 11.89 6.98 2.93
CA LEU A 133 12.28 5.57 2.82
C LEU A 133 13.37 5.16 3.81
N LEU A 134 14.29 6.06 4.15
CA LEU A 134 15.26 5.81 5.22
C LEU A 134 14.57 5.67 6.58
N GLY A 135 13.54 6.48 6.86
CA GLY A 135 12.73 6.34 8.06
C GLY A 135 11.99 4.99 8.09
N GLU A 136 11.34 4.61 6.99
CA GLU A 136 10.61 3.34 6.86
C GLU A 136 11.54 2.11 6.95
N TRP A 137 12.75 2.16 6.40
CA TRP A 137 13.65 1.00 6.33
C TRP A 137 14.71 0.96 7.43
N GLY A 138 14.98 2.10 8.09
CA GLY A 138 15.92 2.23 9.20
C GLY A 138 15.29 1.88 10.56
N SER A 139 14.00 2.14 10.75
CA SER A 139 13.27 1.85 11.99
C SER A 139 13.12 0.35 12.30
N ALA A 140 13.19 -0.52 11.28
CA ALA A 140 13.20 -1.97 11.45
C ALA A 140 14.44 -2.53 12.18
N CYS A 141 15.40 -1.69 12.60
CA CYS A 141 16.58 -2.09 13.37
C CYS A 141 16.55 -1.66 14.85
N ALA A 142 15.54 -0.91 15.32
CA ALA A 142 15.50 -0.43 16.72
C ALA A 142 14.88 -1.43 17.72
N SER A 143 14.51 -2.63 17.27
CA SER A 143 14.09 -3.74 18.14
C SER A 143 15.11 -4.86 18.01
N GLY A 144 16.28 -4.64 18.60
CA GLY A 144 17.29 -5.66 18.89
C GLY A 144 17.30 -5.95 20.37
#